data_AF-A0A353F250-F1
#
_entry.id   AF-A0A353F250-F1
#
_cell.length_a   1.000
_cell.length_b   1.000
_cell.length_c   1.000
_cell.angle_alpha   90.00
_cell.angle_beta   90.00
_cell.angle_gamma   90.00
#
_symmetry.space_group_name_H-M   'P 1'
#
loop_
_entity.id
_entity.type
_entity.pdbx_description
1 polymer ?
#
loop_
_entity_poly.entity_id
_entity_poly.type
_entity_poly.pdbx_seq_one_letter_code
_entity_poly.pdbx_strand_id
1 'polypeptide(L)'
;MSFQFRLFTITLSICILLFAAPLEALKIAHSGDASHFELQAAKEVRRYIFLRTGVAPEVISANRYADLPGGDVIFIASDNRSIITELKS
;
A
#
# COMPACT_ATOMS: atom_id res chain seq x y z
N MET A 1 -29.46 10.32 30.98
CA MET A 1 -28.40 9.43 30.46
C MET A 1 -27.48 9.09 31.63
N SER A 2 -27.40 7.83 32.04
CA SER A 2 -26.72 7.40 33.27
C SER A 2 -25.19 7.52 33.17
N PHE A 3 -24.50 7.70 34.30
CA PHE A 3 -23.04 7.78 34.39
C PHE A 3 -22.34 6.56 33.75
N GLN A 4 -22.91 5.37 33.96
CA GLN A 4 -22.46 4.11 33.38
C GLN A 4 -22.44 4.12 31.85
N PHE A 5 -23.47 4.71 31.23
CA PHE A 5 -23.58 4.81 29.77
C PHE A 5 -22.52 5.77 29.19
N ARG A 6 -22.23 6.87 29.88
CA ARG A 6 -21.18 7.82 29.47
C ARG A 6 -19.78 7.20 29.53
N LEU A 7 -19.49 6.45 30.61
CA LEU A 7 -18.21 5.78 30.77
C LEU A 7 -17.98 4.76 29.64
N PHE A 8 -18.99 3.93 29.35
CA PHE A 8 -18.95 2.97 28.26
C PHE A 8 -18.67 3.62 26.90
N THR A 9 -19.36 4.72 26.57
CA THR A 9 -19.14 5.42 25.28
C THR A 9 -17.73 6.00 25.16
N ILE A 10 -17.15 6.49 26.25
CA ILE A 10 -15.79 7.05 26.25
C ILE A 10 -14.78 5.93 26.05
N THR A 11 -14.90 4.82 26.79
CA THR A 11 -14.02 3.67 26.64
C THR A 11 -14.08 3.10 25.23
N LEU A 12 -15.28 2.95 24.66
CA LEU A 12 -15.47 2.47 23.30
C LEU A 12 -14.83 3.40 22.26
N SER A 13 -15.02 4.72 22.40
CA SER A 13 -14.42 5.71 21.49
C SER A 13 -12.89 5.69 21.54
N ILE A 14 -12.31 5.56 22.73
CA ILE A 14 -10.86 5.43 22.92
C ILE A 14 -10.34 4.14 22.29
N CYS A 15 -11.04 3.01 22.47
CA CYS A 15 -10.67 1.75 21.82
C CYS A 15 -10.70 1.87 20.29
N ILE A 16 -11.75 2.47 19.71
CA ILE A 16 -11.83 2.67 18.25
C ILE A 16 -10.66 3.52 17.74
N LEU A 17 -10.28 4.58 18.46
CA LEU A 17 -9.15 5.43 18.08
C LEU A 17 -7.79 4.72 18.25
N LEU A 18 -7.64 3.85 19.25
CA LEU A 18 -6.42 3.07 19.48
C LEU A 18 -6.24 1.90 18.51
N PHE A 19 -7.35 1.29 18.05
CA PHE A 19 -7.36 0.16 17.11
C PHE A 19 -7.64 0.57 15.66
N ALA A 20 -7.78 1.87 15.39
CA ALA A 20 -7.66 2.43 14.05
C ALA A 20 -6.18 2.33 13.63
N ALA A 21 -5.68 1.10 13.47
CA ALA A 21 -4.45 0.86 12.76
C ALA A 21 -4.60 1.49 11.37
N PRO A 22 -3.58 2.18 10.84
CA PRO A 22 -3.60 2.53 9.44
C PRO A 22 -3.74 1.22 8.66
N LEU A 23 -4.87 1.04 7.97
CA LEU A 23 -4.89 0.05 6.89
C LEU A 23 -3.81 0.54 5.92
N GLU A 24 -2.70 -0.20 5.83
CA GLU A 24 -1.67 0.08 4.85
C GLU A 24 -2.32 0.03 3.48
N ALA A 25 -2.43 1.20 2.84
CA ALA A 25 -3.05 1.31 1.54
C ALA A 25 -2.18 0.60 0.51
N LEU A 26 -2.81 -0.15 -0.40
CA LEU A 26 -2.13 -0.77 -1.53
C LEU A 26 -1.21 0.24 -2.22
N LYS A 27 0.06 -0.14 -2.41
CA LYS A 27 1.03 0.65 -3.16
C LYS A 27 1.44 -0.06 -4.45
N ILE A 28 1.79 0.73 -5.46
CA ILE A 28 2.44 0.25 -6.68
C ILE A 28 3.91 0.64 -6.59
N ALA A 29 4.80 -0.33 -6.74
CA ALA A 29 6.24 -0.08 -6.70
C ALA A 29 6.89 -0.42 -8.06
N HIS A 30 7.94 0.30 -8.39
CA HIS A 30 8.83 -0.01 -9.51
C HIS A 30 10.29 0.14 -9.10
N SER A 31 11.22 -0.40 -9.88
CA SER A 31 12.65 -0.19 -9.64
C SER A 31 13.05 1.27 -9.93
N GLY A 32 14.08 1.79 -9.24
CA GLY A 32 14.55 3.16 -9.43
C GLY A 32 15.18 3.41 -10.81
N ASP A 33 15.64 2.36 -11.47
CA ASP A 33 16.12 2.38 -12.85
C ASP A 33 15.10 1.75 -13.83
N ALA A 34 13.81 1.83 -13.50
CA ALA A 34 12.72 1.36 -14.35
C ALA A 34 12.79 1.99 -15.75
N SER A 35 12.63 1.15 -16.75
CA SER A 35 12.47 1.52 -18.15
C SER A 35 11.19 2.31 -18.38
N HIS A 36 11.14 3.00 -19.50
CA HIS A 36 9.93 3.72 -19.93
C HIS A 36 8.69 2.79 -19.96
N PHE A 37 8.84 1.54 -20.41
CA PHE A 37 7.73 0.59 -20.47
C PHE A 37 7.25 0.15 -19.08
N GLU A 38 8.15 -0.09 -18.13
CA GLU A 38 7.80 -0.41 -16.73
C GLU A 38 7.03 0.75 -16.08
N LEU A 39 7.47 1.99 -16.31
CA LEU A 39 6.77 3.18 -15.80
C LEU A 39 5.39 3.36 -16.43
N GLN A 40 5.22 3.08 -17.73
CA GLN A 40 3.91 3.11 -18.38
C GLN A 40 2.99 1.99 -17.87
N ALA A 41 3.53 0.79 -17.67
CA ALA A 41 2.78 -0.31 -17.08
C ALA A 41 2.29 0.05 -15.66
N ALA A 42 3.12 0.70 -14.84
CA ALA A 42 2.71 1.20 -13.53
C ALA A 42 1.56 2.21 -13.59
N LYS A 43 1.58 3.11 -14.58
CA LYS A 43 0.48 4.06 -14.79
C LYS A 43 -0.81 3.36 -15.22
N GLU A 44 -0.74 2.39 -16.11
CA GLU A 44 -1.93 1.64 -16.56
C GLU A 44 -2.52 0.78 -15.45
N VAL A 45 -1.69 0.11 -14.65
CA VAL A 45 -2.15 -0.64 -13.47
C VAL A 45 -2.82 0.30 -12.46
N ARG A 46 -2.19 1.45 -12.17
CA ARG A 46 -2.78 2.48 -11.30
C ARG A 46 -4.12 2.97 -11.82
N ARG A 47 -4.20 3.27 -13.11
CA ARG A 47 -5.43 3.71 -13.78
C ARG A 47 -6.52 2.64 -13.68
N TYR A 48 -6.18 1.37 -13.92
CA TYR A 48 -7.14 0.27 -13.81
C TYR A 48 -7.70 0.14 -12.39
N ILE A 49 -6.85 0.19 -11.36
CA ILE A 49 -7.28 0.13 -9.96
C ILE A 49 -8.21 1.32 -9.65
N PHE A 50 -7.83 2.54 -10.02
CA PHE A 50 -8.66 3.72 -9.83
C PHE A 50 -10.04 3.59 -10.49
N LEU A 51 -10.10 3.11 -11.73
CA LEU A 51 -11.37 2.92 -12.45
C LEU A 51 -12.27 1.86 -11.77
N ARG A 52 -11.71 0.93 -11.01
CA ARG A 52 -12.44 -0.15 -10.34
C ARG A 52 -12.85 0.19 -8.91
N THR A 53 -12.03 0.93 -8.19
CA THR A 53 -12.18 1.14 -6.74
C THR A 53 -12.49 2.59 -6.38
N GLY A 54 -12.29 3.54 -7.31
CA GLY A 54 -12.33 4.97 -7.04
C GLY A 54 -11.10 5.50 -6.28
N VAL A 55 -10.14 4.62 -5.93
CA VAL A 55 -8.92 4.97 -5.19
C VAL A 55 -7.72 4.75 -6.09
N ALA A 56 -6.85 5.76 -6.18
CA ALA A 56 -5.62 5.68 -6.97
C ALA A 56 -4.42 5.39 -6.04
N PRO A 57 -3.82 4.19 -6.08
CA PRO A 57 -2.63 3.87 -5.32
C PRO A 57 -1.50 4.88 -5.54
N GLU A 58 -0.70 5.06 -4.49
CA GLU A 58 0.58 5.73 -4.59
C GLU A 58 1.55 4.88 -5.42
N VAL A 59 2.35 5.54 -6.27
CA VAL A 59 3.41 4.90 -7.05
C VAL A 59 4.74 5.31 -6.44
N ILE A 60 5.54 4.33 -6.02
CA ILE A 60 6.82 4.53 -5.36
C ILE A 60 7.95 3.82 -6.10
N SER A 61 9.18 4.22 -5.81
CA SER A 61 10.40 3.57 -6.29
C SER A 61 11.06 2.78 -5.15
N ALA A 62 11.45 1.54 -5.41
CA ALA A 62 12.21 0.70 -4.47
C ALA A 62 13.22 -0.18 -5.21
N ASN A 63 14.46 -0.23 -4.71
CA ASN A 63 15.56 -0.96 -5.36
C ASN A 63 15.87 -2.30 -4.70
N ARG A 64 15.47 -2.47 -3.43
CA ARG A 64 15.67 -3.69 -2.64
C ARG A 64 14.38 -4.08 -1.94
N TYR A 65 14.23 -5.35 -1.58
CA TYR A 65 13.07 -5.83 -0.83
C TYR A 65 12.83 -5.03 0.48
N ALA A 66 13.92 -4.73 1.20
CA ALA A 66 13.88 -3.97 2.45
C ALA A 66 13.41 -2.51 2.29
N ASP A 67 13.37 -1.99 1.06
CA ASP A 67 12.89 -0.63 0.78
C ASP A 67 11.36 -0.60 0.55
N LEU A 68 10.69 -1.76 0.50
CA LEU A 68 9.24 -1.85 0.32
C LEU A 68 8.49 -1.47 1.60
N PRO A 69 7.36 -0.76 1.49
CA PRO A 69 6.50 -0.47 2.64
C PRO A 69 5.86 -1.75 3.18
N GLY A 70 5.33 -1.68 4.40
CA GLY A 70 4.43 -2.72 4.90
C GLY A 70 3.12 -2.77 4.12
N GLY A 71 2.38 -3.86 4.28
CA GLY A 71 1.08 -4.07 3.62
C GLY A 71 1.19 -4.65 2.21
N ASP A 72 0.12 -4.50 1.43
CA ASP A 72 0.03 -5.04 0.08
C ASP A 72 0.77 -4.16 -0.94
N VAL A 73 1.63 -4.77 -1.75
CA VAL A 73 2.40 -4.09 -2.80
C VAL A 73 2.28 -4.83 -4.13
N ILE A 74 1.95 -4.11 -5.20
CA ILE A 74 2.11 -4.58 -6.58
C ILE A 74 3.44 -4.04 -7.11
N PHE A 75 4.41 -4.93 -7.30
CA PHE A 75 5.70 -4.56 -7.86
C PHE A 75 5.76 -4.78 -9.37
N ILE A 76 6.19 -3.78 -10.13
CA ILE A 76 6.27 -3.80 -11.60
C ILE A 76 7.74 -3.67 -12.00
N ALA A 77 8.27 -4.75 -12.56
CA ALA A 77 9.62 -4.82 -13.09
C ALA A 77 9.77 -5.94 -14.11
N SER A 78 10.83 -5.87 -14.92
CA SER A 78 11.31 -6.98 -15.70
C SER A 78 11.84 -8.11 -14.81
N ASP A 79 11.70 -9.34 -15.29
CA ASP A 79 12.00 -10.55 -14.52
C ASP A 79 13.48 -10.71 -14.15
N ASN A 80 14.36 -9.99 -14.84
CA ASN A 80 15.81 -9.98 -14.62
C ASN A 80 16.28 -8.94 -13.58
N ARG A 81 15.38 -8.15 -12.97
CA ARG A 81 15.76 -7.20 -11.92
C ARG A 81 16.15 -7.94 -10.64
N SER A 82 17.18 -7.46 -9.96
CA SER A 82 17.68 -8.06 -8.71
C SER A 82 16.60 -8.18 -7.63
N ILE A 83 15.75 -7.15 -7.47
CA ILE A 83 14.65 -7.17 -6.51
C ILE A 83 13.60 -8.25 -6.81
N ILE A 84 13.38 -8.61 -8.08
CA ILE A 84 12.47 -9.70 -8.43
C ILE A 84 13.06 -11.04 -8.01
N THR A 85 14.37 -11.23 -8.13
CA THR A 85 15.06 -12.42 -7.62
C THR A 85 14.90 -12.54 -6.10
N GLU A 86 15.06 -11.45 -5.36
CA GLU A 86 14.84 -11.41 -3.89
C GLU A 86 13.39 -11.71 -3.51
N LEU A 87 12.40 -11.26 -4.30
CA LEU A 87 10.98 -11.51 -4.05
C LEU A 87 10.53 -12.95 -4.35
N LYS A 88 11.26 -13.67 -5.22
CA LYS A 88 10.94 -15.05 -5.63
C LYS A 88 11.64 -16.11 -4.78
N SER A 89 12.66 -15.75 -4.02
CA SER A 89 13.42 -16.64 -3.14
C SER A 89 12.73 -16.87 -1.81
#